data_AF-A0A9X0WFS8-F1
#
_entry.id   AF-A0A9X0WFS8-F1
#
_cell.length_a   1.000
_cell.length_b   1.000
_cell.length_c   1.000
_cell.angle_alpha   90.00
_cell.angle_beta   90.00
_cell.angle_gamma   90.00
#
_symmetry.space_group_name_H-M   'P 1'
#
loop_
_entity.id
_entity.type
_entity.pdbx_description
1 polymer ?
#
loop_
_entity_poly.entity_id
_entity_poly.type
_entity_poly.pdbx_seq_one_letter_code
_entity_poly.pdbx_strand_id
1 'polypeptide(L)'
;MIRKQDFEIPGPLGRRQRPLRALWLRSLLPPLMVLGGLLSRFIDVMIALLLLLLLLPLLLLRGAIAHWRSGRVLEATRLVGRFRIPFMRLRFAGSAPGAELAVLLNILRGDMAIAGPRPLTEAEAEHLSVDAVVRFTVRPGVFSPYRLRRRTGIAYAPEAQVDSEYAYAQTTGGDAGLIVRSLIGEVLGGGEAPTPPMLEFFGIPIVNTTMPEAVDWIAERVRAREPALLTFVNPDCLNIAYVDAAYRQILLDAARVLPDGIGIHIGCRMLGVALQANVNGTDLFPKLCERAAQTGFGLFLLGARPGIAEAVAANLQAQYPNLTIAGTHHGYFSPDEEGAVIEQINASGAAVLLVAFGVPRQEAWLAAHQARLHPPVRMGVGGLFDFYSGRIPRAPVWMREIGLEWVWRLLQEPGRMWRRYVIGNPLFLYRVWRQARGGGGS
;
A
#
# COMPACT_ATOMS: atom_id res chain seq x y z
N MET A 1 5.99 8.50 29.14
CA MET A 1 6.55 7.39 28.32
C MET A 1 6.03 7.55 26.89
N ILE A 2 6.84 8.11 25.99
CA ILE A 2 6.53 8.18 24.55
C ILE A 2 6.55 6.73 24.04
N ARG A 3 5.42 6.20 23.56
CA ARG A 3 5.40 4.90 22.89
C ARG A 3 6.35 5.01 21.70
N LYS A 4 7.36 4.14 21.61
CA LYS A 4 8.14 3.95 20.39
C LYS A 4 7.15 3.76 19.24
N GLN A 5 7.07 4.75 18.35
CA GLN A 5 6.36 4.57 17.10
C GLN A 5 7.26 3.67 16.25
N ASP A 6 6.89 2.39 16.13
CA ASP A 6 7.52 1.53 15.14
C ASP A 6 7.07 2.05 13.77
N PHE A 7 7.97 2.73 13.06
CA PHE A 7 7.70 3.25 11.71
C PHE A 7 7.62 2.15 10.64
N GLU A 8 7.83 0.90 11.04
CA GLU A 8 7.62 -0.28 10.22
C GLU A 8 6.13 -0.52 10.00
N ILE A 9 5.78 -0.97 8.79
CA ILE A 9 4.41 -1.35 8.44
C ILE A 9 4.04 -2.62 9.23
N PRO A 10 3.04 -2.57 10.12
CA PRO A 10 2.63 -3.75 10.89
C PRO A 10 2.09 -4.86 9.98
N GLY A 11 2.18 -6.10 10.47
CA GLY A 11 1.70 -7.27 9.73
C GLY A 11 0.20 -7.21 9.39
N PRO A 12 -0.31 -8.11 8.53
CA PRO A 12 -1.68 -8.07 7.98
C PRO A 12 -2.80 -8.11 9.02
N LEU A 13 -2.48 -8.49 10.26
CA LEU A 13 -3.40 -8.52 11.39
C LEU A 13 -3.12 -7.40 12.41
N GLY A 14 -2.39 -6.35 12.01
CA GLY A 14 -2.09 -5.18 12.83
C GLY A 14 -1.00 -5.39 13.89
N ARG A 15 -0.25 -6.49 13.82
CA ARG A 15 0.87 -6.83 14.71
C ARG A 15 2.04 -7.37 13.90
N ARG A 16 3.26 -6.86 14.10
CA ARG A 16 4.50 -7.48 13.62
C ARG A 16 5.09 -8.36 14.72
N GLN A 17 5.82 -9.42 14.35
CA GLN A 17 6.57 -10.20 15.34
C GLN A 17 7.80 -9.44 15.84
N ARG A 18 8.10 -9.60 17.13
CA ARG A 18 9.42 -9.35 17.70
C ARG A 18 10.38 -10.48 17.28
N PRO A 19 11.68 -10.22 17.11
CA PRO A 19 12.63 -11.20 16.58
C PRO A 19 12.66 -12.51 17.37
N LEU A 20 13.13 -13.57 16.70
CA LEU A 20 13.21 -14.99 17.09
C LEU A 20 13.72 -15.31 18.52
N ARG A 21 14.17 -14.33 19.30
CA ARG A 21 14.64 -14.52 20.69
C ARG A 21 13.54 -14.97 21.67
N ALA A 22 12.26 -14.88 21.29
CA ALA A 22 11.12 -15.32 22.11
C ALA A 22 10.56 -16.72 21.73
N LEU A 23 11.30 -17.53 20.96
CA LEU A 23 10.84 -18.86 20.54
C LEU A 23 10.76 -19.90 21.66
N TRP A 24 11.57 -19.78 22.71
CA TRP A 24 11.58 -20.75 23.83
C TRP A 24 10.31 -20.72 24.70
N LEU A 25 9.54 -19.63 24.70
CA LEU A 25 8.23 -19.57 25.35
C LEU A 25 7.12 -20.24 24.51
N ARG A 26 7.36 -20.55 23.23
CA ARG A 26 6.38 -21.22 22.36
C ARG A 26 6.38 -22.75 22.49
N SER A 27 7.33 -23.34 23.20
CA SER A 27 7.36 -24.77 23.49
C SER A 27 6.17 -25.25 24.34
N LEU A 28 5.46 -24.32 25.01
CA LEU A 28 4.27 -24.57 25.83
C LEU A 28 2.93 -24.18 25.12
N LEU A 29 2.98 -23.69 23.88
CA LEU A 29 1.82 -23.22 23.10
C LEU A 29 1.01 -24.24 22.26
N PRO A 30 1.38 -25.53 22.07
CA PRO A 30 0.60 -26.44 21.22
C PRO A 30 -0.90 -26.53 21.57
N PRO A 31 -1.32 -26.61 22.86
CA PRO A 31 -2.74 -26.75 23.21
C PRO A 31 -3.57 -25.49 22.88
N LEU A 32 -3.02 -24.30 23.12
CA LEU A 32 -3.69 -23.02 22.87
C LEU A 32 -3.83 -22.73 21.36
N MET A 33 -2.83 -23.11 20.57
CA MET A 33 -2.92 -23.03 19.09
C MET A 33 -3.96 -24.01 18.53
N VAL A 34 -4.07 -25.21 19.10
CA VAL A 34 -5.10 -26.19 18.73
C VAL A 34 -6.51 -25.67 19.08
N LEU A 35 -6.71 -25.10 20.29
CA LEU A 35 -7.98 -24.51 20.69
C LEU A 35 -8.40 -23.31 19.81
N GLY A 36 -7.46 -22.40 19.51
CA GLY A 36 -7.72 -21.26 18.62
C GLY A 36 -8.06 -21.69 17.19
N GLY A 37 -7.41 -22.75 16.69
CA GLY A 37 -7.71 -23.35 15.39
C GLY A 37 -9.09 -24.03 15.34
N LEU A 38 -9.54 -24.64 16.44
CA LEU A 38 -10.87 -25.24 16.57
C LEU A 38 -11.98 -24.18 16.59
N LEU A 39 -11.81 -23.09 17.35
CA LEU A 39 -12.78 -21.99 17.38
C LEU A 39 -12.92 -21.31 16.01
N SER A 40 -11.81 -21.00 15.36
CA SER A 40 -11.81 -20.38 14.03
C SER A 40 -12.49 -21.30 13.01
N ARG A 41 -12.27 -22.62 13.13
CA ARG A 41 -12.95 -23.61 12.30
C ARG A 41 -14.45 -23.68 12.54
N PHE A 42 -14.89 -23.62 13.81
CA PHE A 42 -16.30 -23.60 14.15
C PHE A 42 -17.00 -22.38 13.54
N ILE A 43 -16.37 -21.21 13.62
CA ILE A 43 -16.88 -19.96 13.02
C ILE A 43 -16.96 -20.07 11.49
N ASP A 44 -15.92 -20.59 10.83
CA ASP A 44 -15.92 -20.81 9.38
C ASP A 44 -17.12 -21.66 8.93
N VAL A 45 -17.37 -22.78 9.63
CA VAL A 45 -18.48 -23.69 9.34
C VAL A 45 -19.82 -22.99 9.58
N MET A 46 -19.95 -22.23 10.68
CA MET A 46 -21.20 -21.57 11.01
C MET A 46 -21.58 -20.47 10.02
N ILE A 47 -20.61 -19.65 9.62
CA ILE A 47 -20.83 -18.62 8.60
C ILE A 47 -21.14 -19.29 7.24
N ALA A 48 -20.41 -20.35 6.87
CA ALA A 48 -20.68 -21.06 5.62
C ALA A 48 -22.09 -21.69 5.58
N LEU A 49 -22.52 -22.33 6.66
CA LEU A 49 -23.89 -22.87 6.78
C LEU A 49 -24.95 -21.76 6.69
N LEU A 50 -24.74 -20.66 7.41
CA LEU A 50 -25.65 -19.52 7.37
C LEU A 50 -25.75 -18.94 5.95
N LEU A 51 -24.62 -18.73 5.27
CA LEU A 51 -24.61 -18.22 3.90
C LEU A 51 -25.25 -19.21 2.91
N LEU A 52 -25.01 -20.52 3.06
CA LEU A 52 -25.67 -21.53 2.22
C LEU A 52 -27.18 -21.52 2.40
N LEU A 53 -27.68 -21.35 3.64
CA LEU A 53 -29.11 -21.26 3.93
C LEU A 53 -29.71 -19.97 3.35
N LEU A 54 -29.10 -18.82 3.64
CA LEU A 54 -29.58 -17.52 3.19
C LEU A 54 -29.53 -17.37 1.66
N LEU A 55 -28.49 -17.90 1.02
CA LEU A 55 -28.29 -17.79 -0.42
C LEU A 55 -28.83 -19.01 -1.18
N LEU A 56 -29.51 -19.96 -0.52
CA LEU A 56 -29.98 -21.20 -1.16
C LEU A 56 -30.75 -20.96 -2.47
N PRO A 57 -31.73 -20.03 -2.55
CA PRO A 57 -32.45 -19.78 -3.78
C PRO A 57 -31.52 -19.30 -4.92
N LEU A 58 -30.55 -18.44 -4.58
CA LEU A 58 -29.57 -17.91 -5.52
C LEU A 58 -28.60 -19.01 -5.99
N LEU A 59 -28.18 -19.91 -5.09
CA LEU A 59 -27.30 -21.04 -5.41
C LEU A 59 -27.99 -22.04 -6.34
N LEU A 60 -29.26 -22.36 -6.09
CA LEU A 60 -30.06 -23.23 -6.95
C LEU A 60 -30.25 -22.60 -8.34
N LEU A 61 -30.61 -21.32 -8.39
CA LEU A 61 -30.71 -20.56 -9.64
C LEU A 61 -29.38 -20.55 -10.41
N ARG A 62 -28.26 -20.30 -9.71
CA ARG A 62 -26.93 -20.28 -10.31
C ARG A 62 -26.52 -21.66 -10.84
N GLY A 63 -26.85 -22.72 -10.11
CA GLY A 63 -26.64 -24.10 -10.53
C GLY A 63 -27.45 -24.47 -11.77
N ALA A 64 -28.72 -24.03 -11.84
CA ALA A 64 -29.56 -24.20 -13.02
C ALA A 64 -29.00 -23.45 -14.24
N ILE A 65 -28.57 -22.19 -14.07
CA ILE A 65 -27.91 -21.41 -15.12
C ILE A 65 -26.62 -22.09 -15.60
N ALA A 66 -25.81 -22.61 -14.66
CA ALA A 66 -24.57 -23.32 -14.98
C ALA A 66 -24.86 -24.53 -15.87
N HIS A 67 -25.81 -25.36 -15.44
CA HIS A 67 -26.19 -26.57 -16.14
C HIS A 67 -26.78 -26.27 -17.52
N TRP A 68 -27.67 -25.28 -17.61
CA TRP A 68 -28.30 -24.90 -18.88
C TRP A 68 -27.28 -24.39 -19.91
N ARG A 69 -26.27 -23.63 -19.49
CA ARG A 69 -25.28 -23.04 -20.41
C ARG A 69 -24.11 -23.96 -20.76
N SER A 70 -23.69 -24.82 -19.84
CA SER A 70 -22.45 -25.60 -19.97
C SER A 70 -22.63 -27.12 -19.88
N GLY A 71 -23.84 -27.59 -19.60
CA GLY A 71 -24.14 -28.99 -19.28
C GLY A 71 -23.63 -29.45 -17.91
N ARG A 72 -22.82 -28.64 -17.21
CA ARG A 72 -22.24 -28.97 -15.91
C ARG A 72 -22.69 -27.97 -14.84
N VAL A 73 -22.89 -28.44 -13.62
CA VAL A 73 -23.24 -27.57 -12.49
C VAL A 73 -21.99 -26.95 -11.86
N LEU A 74 -20.98 -27.80 -11.62
CA LEU A 74 -19.75 -27.42 -10.93
C LEU A 74 -18.52 -27.69 -11.80
N GLU A 75 -17.54 -26.82 -11.65
CA GLU A 75 -16.16 -27.00 -12.08
C GLU A 75 -15.29 -27.20 -10.83
N ALA A 76 -14.27 -28.05 -10.96
CA ALA A 76 -13.29 -28.31 -9.92
C ALA A 76 -11.91 -27.92 -10.40
N THR A 77 -11.17 -27.15 -9.61
CA THR A 77 -9.76 -26.83 -9.86
C THR A 77 -8.91 -27.45 -8.75
N ARG A 78 -7.89 -28.22 -9.14
CA ARG A 78 -6.98 -28.85 -8.19
C ARG A 78 -6.01 -27.82 -7.63
N LEU A 79 -5.97 -27.67 -6.30
CA LEU A 79 -5.13 -26.71 -5.59
C LEU A 79 -4.49 -27.35 -4.37
N VAL A 80 -3.49 -26.68 -3.79
CA VAL A 80 -2.75 -27.12 -2.61
C VAL A 80 -3.30 -26.43 -1.37
N GLY A 81 -3.69 -27.23 -0.38
CA GLY A 81 -4.27 -26.80 0.89
C GLY A 81 -3.31 -26.90 2.07
N ARG A 82 -3.90 -26.98 3.28
CA ARG A 82 -3.16 -27.13 4.53
C ARG A 82 -2.30 -28.40 4.50
N PHE A 83 -1.09 -28.33 5.05
CA PHE A 83 -0.10 -29.40 5.06
C PHE A 83 0.26 -29.94 3.67
N ARG A 84 0.13 -29.08 2.64
CA ARG A 84 0.32 -29.44 1.23
C ARG A 84 -0.64 -30.54 0.74
N ILE A 85 -1.76 -30.76 1.43
CA ILE A 85 -2.76 -31.73 1.01
C ILE A 85 -3.50 -31.15 -0.20
N PRO A 86 -3.50 -31.84 -1.36
CA PRO A 86 -4.24 -31.36 -2.52
C PRO A 86 -5.74 -31.47 -2.29
N PHE A 87 -6.51 -30.50 -2.80
CA PHE A 87 -7.97 -30.49 -2.74
C PHE A 87 -8.57 -29.94 -4.03
N MET A 88 -9.86 -30.22 -4.23
CA MET A 88 -10.62 -29.74 -5.38
C MET A 88 -11.44 -28.52 -5.00
N ARG A 89 -11.02 -27.33 -5.44
CA ARG A 89 -11.78 -26.09 -5.27
C ARG A 89 -12.98 -26.09 -6.20
N LEU A 90 -14.17 -25.97 -5.62
CA LEU A 90 -15.44 -25.97 -6.33
C LEU A 90 -15.82 -24.54 -6.75
N ARG A 91 -16.29 -24.42 -7.99
CA ARG A 91 -16.90 -23.22 -8.57
C ARG A 91 -18.14 -23.64 -9.36
N PHE A 92 -19.18 -22.82 -9.45
CA PHE A 92 -20.23 -23.08 -10.44
C PHE A 92 -19.69 -22.86 -11.85
N ALA A 93 -20.06 -23.72 -12.79
CA ALA A 93 -19.55 -23.67 -14.15
C ALA A 93 -19.93 -22.35 -14.86
N GLY A 94 -19.03 -21.86 -15.73
CA GLY A 94 -19.19 -20.61 -16.49
C GLY A 94 -18.89 -19.32 -15.72
N SER A 95 -18.99 -18.17 -16.42
CA SER A 95 -18.54 -16.85 -15.95
C SER A 95 -19.61 -15.97 -15.29
N ALA A 96 -20.84 -16.48 -15.12
CA ALA A 96 -21.93 -15.70 -14.54
C ALA A 96 -21.65 -15.33 -13.06
N PRO A 97 -22.16 -14.18 -12.57
CA PRO A 97 -22.01 -13.75 -11.18
C PRO A 97 -22.38 -14.85 -10.17
N GLY A 98 -21.68 -14.89 -9.05
CA GLY A 98 -21.88 -15.92 -8.03
C GLY A 98 -21.22 -17.26 -8.35
N ALA A 99 -20.40 -17.36 -9.41
CA ALA A 99 -19.65 -18.58 -9.72
C ALA A 99 -18.83 -19.09 -8.51
N GLU A 100 -18.21 -18.17 -7.78
CA GLU A 100 -17.34 -18.46 -6.64
C GLU A 100 -18.09 -18.94 -5.38
N LEU A 101 -19.43 -18.86 -5.33
CA LEU A 101 -20.20 -19.23 -4.14
C LEU A 101 -20.14 -20.73 -3.80
N ALA A 102 -19.82 -21.59 -4.77
CA ALA A 102 -19.62 -23.02 -4.51
C ALA A 102 -18.45 -23.30 -3.54
N VAL A 103 -17.56 -22.33 -3.33
CA VAL A 103 -16.45 -22.42 -2.36
C VAL A 103 -16.95 -22.64 -0.93
N LEU A 104 -18.20 -22.26 -0.61
CA LEU A 104 -18.80 -22.51 0.70
C LEU A 104 -18.81 -24.02 1.05
N LEU A 105 -18.95 -24.89 0.04
CA LEU A 105 -18.87 -26.35 0.23
C LEU A 105 -17.46 -26.81 0.59
N ASN A 106 -16.41 -26.19 0.02
CA ASN A 106 -15.02 -26.45 0.42
C ASN A 106 -14.75 -26.00 1.85
N ILE A 107 -15.36 -24.88 2.26
CA ILE A 107 -15.29 -24.44 3.65
C ILE A 107 -15.94 -25.49 4.53
N LEU A 108 -17.14 -26.00 4.24
CA LEU A 108 -17.76 -27.07 5.05
C LEU A 108 -16.91 -28.35 5.13
N ARG A 109 -16.28 -28.77 4.03
CA ARG A 109 -15.41 -29.97 3.98
C ARG A 109 -14.11 -29.82 4.79
N GLY A 110 -13.65 -28.59 4.99
CA GLY A 110 -12.41 -28.32 5.73
C GLY A 110 -11.19 -28.10 4.84
N ASP A 111 -11.40 -28.06 3.53
CA ASP A 111 -10.38 -27.76 2.53
C ASP A 111 -9.91 -26.29 2.61
N MET A 112 -10.87 -25.39 2.89
CA MET A 112 -10.65 -23.94 2.94
C MET A 112 -11.22 -23.33 4.22
N ALA A 113 -10.79 -22.10 4.50
CA ALA A 113 -11.32 -21.21 5.54
C ALA A 113 -11.92 -19.95 4.89
N ILE A 114 -12.64 -19.14 5.68
CA ILE A 114 -13.12 -17.83 5.20
C ILE A 114 -11.93 -16.86 5.08
N ALA A 115 -11.05 -16.85 6.07
CA ALA A 115 -9.83 -16.04 6.10
C ALA A 115 -8.58 -16.93 5.99
N GLY A 116 -7.59 -16.51 5.20
CA GLY A 116 -6.35 -17.27 5.01
C GLY A 116 -5.57 -16.90 3.75
N PRO A 117 -4.34 -17.42 3.59
CA PRO A 117 -3.55 -17.27 2.35
C PRO A 117 -4.34 -17.72 1.12
N ARG A 118 -4.06 -17.18 -0.08
CA ARG A 118 -4.74 -17.70 -1.26
C ARG A 118 -4.35 -19.16 -1.50
N PRO A 119 -5.24 -20.01 -2.03
CA PRO A 119 -4.85 -21.34 -2.46
C PRO A 119 -3.92 -21.25 -3.68
N LEU A 120 -2.91 -22.11 -3.73
CA LEU A 120 -1.93 -22.19 -4.82
C LEU A 120 -2.20 -23.39 -5.73
N THR A 121 -1.82 -23.26 -6.99
CA THR A 121 -1.65 -24.43 -7.87
C THR A 121 -0.45 -25.27 -7.43
N GLU A 122 -0.39 -26.53 -7.88
CA GLU A 122 0.76 -27.42 -7.58
C GLU A 122 2.07 -26.82 -8.13
N ALA A 123 2.05 -26.29 -9.36
CA ALA A 123 3.20 -25.62 -9.96
C ALA A 123 3.68 -24.41 -9.16
N GLU A 124 2.77 -23.56 -8.66
CA GLU A 124 3.14 -22.43 -7.80
C GLU A 124 3.72 -22.89 -6.46
N ALA A 125 3.19 -23.98 -5.88
CA ALA A 125 3.64 -24.50 -4.59
C ALA A 125 5.05 -25.10 -4.65
N GLU A 126 5.48 -25.61 -5.81
CA GLU A 126 6.82 -26.15 -6.04
C GLU A 126 7.89 -25.06 -6.10
N HIS A 127 7.57 -23.88 -6.62
CA HIS A 127 8.51 -22.76 -6.79
C HIS A 127 8.59 -21.83 -5.57
N LEU A 128 8.02 -22.23 -4.43
CA LEU A 128 8.03 -21.42 -3.23
C LEU A 128 9.40 -21.40 -2.55
N SER A 129 9.79 -20.22 -2.07
CA SER A 129 10.92 -20.09 -1.16
C SER A 129 10.66 -20.82 0.17
N VAL A 130 11.73 -21.22 0.86
CA VAL A 130 11.65 -21.96 2.12
C VAL A 130 10.79 -21.21 3.16
N ASP A 131 10.95 -19.89 3.24
CA ASP A 131 10.21 -19.04 4.18
C ASP A 131 8.70 -18.97 3.89
N ALA A 132 8.29 -19.26 2.65
CA ALA A 132 6.89 -19.25 2.24
C ALA A 132 6.15 -20.55 2.63
N VAL A 133 6.86 -21.62 3.00
CA VAL A 133 6.27 -22.93 3.30
C VAL A 133 5.36 -22.88 4.52
N VAL A 134 5.62 -21.97 5.47
CA VAL A 134 4.78 -21.81 6.67
C VAL A 134 3.33 -21.47 6.33
N ARG A 135 3.03 -20.92 5.15
CA ARG A 135 1.65 -20.65 4.71
C ARG A 135 0.76 -21.89 4.72
N PHE A 136 1.35 -23.08 4.53
CA PHE A 136 0.60 -24.35 4.53
C PHE A 136 0.28 -24.86 5.94
N THR A 137 0.71 -24.18 7.01
CA THR A 137 0.34 -24.54 8.38
C THR A 137 -1.12 -24.18 8.71
N VAL A 138 -1.69 -23.25 7.95
CA VAL A 138 -3.08 -22.78 8.03
C VAL A 138 -3.86 -23.18 6.78
N ARG A 139 -5.20 -23.12 6.84
CA ARG A 139 -6.04 -23.38 5.66
C ARG A 139 -5.96 -22.18 4.70
N PRO A 140 -6.00 -22.40 3.38
CA PRO A 140 -6.18 -21.30 2.45
C PRO A 140 -7.57 -20.65 2.61
N GLY A 141 -7.64 -19.34 2.38
CA GLY A 141 -8.81 -18.51 2.64
C GLY A 141 -9.49 -17.97 1.39
N VAL A 142 -10.80 -17.75 1.49
CA VAL A 142 -11.55 -16.94 0.50
C VAL A 142 -11.04 -15.50 0.54
N PHE A 143 -10.95 -14.91 1.72
CA PHE A 143 -10.35 -13.60 1.95
C PHE A 143 -8.88 -13.76 2.32
N SER A 144 -8.01 -13.23 1.45
CA SER A 144 -6.55 -13.29 1.63
C SER A 144 -5.98 -11.94 2.01
N PRO A 145 -5.07 -11.88 2.99
CA PRO A 145 -4.41 -10.64 3.38
C PRO A 145 -3.61 -10.03 2.22
N TYR A 146 -2.91 -10.87 1.43
CA TYR A 146 -2.21 -10.41 0.25
C TYR A 146 -3.16 -9.88 -0.83
N ARG A 147 -4.27 -10.58 -1.10
CA ARG A 147 -5.27 -10.10 -2.07
C ARG A 147 -5.89 -8.77 -1.66
N LEU A 148 -6.24 -8.60 -0.38
CA LEU A 148 -6.73 -7.32 0.15
C LEU A 148 -5.69 -6.22 -0.09
N ARG A 149 -4.45 -6.41 0.37
CA ARG A 149 -3.38 -5.42 0.22
C ARG A 149 -3.08 -5.10 -1.24
N ARG A 150 -3.12 -6.09 -2.14
CA ARG A 150 -2.93 -5.87 -3.58
C ARG A 150 -4.09 -5.05 -4.16
N ARG A 151 -5.34 -5.38 -3.81
CA ARG A 151 -6.52 -4.64 -4.28
C ARG A 151 -6.55 -3.19 -3.79
N THR A 152 -6.08 -2.93 -2.57
CA THR A 152 -6.06 -1.56 -2.01
C THR A 152 -4.75 -0.82 -2.30
N GLY A 153 -3.82 -1.43 -3.05
CA GLY A 153 -2.56 -0.82 -3.49
C GLY A 153 -1.47 -0.75 -2.41
N ILE A 154 -1.61 -1.48 -1.31
CA ILE A 154 -0.78 -1.45 -0.08
C ILE A 154 0.07 -2.75 0.03
N ALA A 155 0.23 -3.50 -1.05
CA ALA A 155 1.05 -4.71 -1.10
C ALA A 155 2.55 -4.39 -1.15
N TYR A 156 3.11 -3.89 -0.05
CA TYR A 156 4.54 -3.50 0.04
C TYR A 156 5.50 -4.68 0.26
N ALA A 157 4.97 -5.84 0.61
CA ALA A 157 5.73 -7.05 0.89
C ALA A 157 5.34 -8.17 -0.10
N PRO A 158 6.28 -9.06 -0.46
CA PRO A 158 5.97 -10.24 -1.26
C PRO A 158 4.85 -11.08 -0.62
N GLU A 159 4.07 -11.79 -1.44
CA GLU A 159 2.98 -12.66 -0.98
C GLU A 159 3.44 -13.61 0.13
N ALA A 160 4.60 -14.24 -0.06
CA ALA A 160 5.23 -15.12 0.92
C ALA A 160 5.36 -14.49 2.30
N GLN A 161 5.87 -13.26 2.39
CA GLN A 161 6.05 -12.58 3.67
C GLN A 161 4.71 -12.26 4.34
N VAL A 162 3.74 -11.77 3.57
CA VAL A 162 2.40 -11.44 4.09
C VAL A 162 1.72 -12.70 4.63
N ASP A 163 1.83 -13.81 3.92
CA ASP A 163 1.22 -15.07 4.33
C ASP A 163 1.92 -15.69 5.55
N SER A 164 3.25 -15.56 5.65
CA SER A 164 4.00 -15.98 6.83
C SER A 164 3.62 -15.16 8.07
N GLU A 165 3.53 -13.84 7.94
CA GLU A 165 3.07 -12.97 9.03
C GLU A 165 1.64 -13.31 9.47
N TYR A 166 0.75 -13.62 8.51
CA TYR A 166 -0.61 -14.07 8.79
C TYR A 166 -0.63 -15.40 9.57
N ALA A 167 0.08 -16.43 9.06
CA ALA A 167 0.10 -17.76 9.65
C ALA A 167 0.59 -17.73 11.11
N TYR A 168 1.55 -16.85 11.42
CA TYR A 168 2.11 -16.74 12.76
C TYR A 168 1.33 -15.85 13.74
N ALA A 169 0.53 -14.90 13.23
CA ALA A 169 -0.22 -13.93 14.02
C ALA A 169 -1.73 -14.22 14.08
N GLN A 170 -2.16 -15.36 13.52
CA GLN A 170 -3.57 -15.71 13.39
C GLN A 170 -4.31 -15.68 14.73
N THR A 171 -5.43 -14.98 14.73
CA THR A 171 -6.40 -14.95 15.83
C THR A 171 -7.79 -14.79 15.24
N THR A 172 -8.82 -15.27 15.94
CA THR A 172 -10.21 -15.15 15.50
C THR A 172 -10.64 -13.70 15.28
N GLY A 173 -10.21 -12.77 16.15
CA GLY A 173 -10.46 -11.33 15.95
C GLY A 173 -9.71 -10.76 14.74
N GLY A 174 -8.48 -11.23 14.48
CA GLY A 174 -7.72 -10.85 13.28
C GLY A 174 -8.40 -11.31 11.99
N ASP A 175 -8.93 -12.52 11.98
CA ASP A 175 -9.66 -13.10 10.83
C ASP A 175 -10.96 -12.34 10.57
N ALA A 176 -11.75 -12.07 11.61
CA ALA A 176 -12.95 -11.23 11.49
C ALA A 176 -12.61 -9.82 10.93
N GLY A 177 -11.55 -9.19 11.44
CA GLY A 177 -11.06 -7.91 10.92
C GLY A 177 -10.60 -8.00 9.47
N LEU A 178 -9.94 -9.08 9.05
CA LEU A 178 -9.56 -9.31 7.66
C LEU A 178 -10.79 -9.43 6.74
N ILE A 179 -11.83 -10.14 7.16
CA ILE A 179 -13.07 -10.30 6.40
C ILE A 179 -13.75 -8.95 6.18
N VAL A 180 -13.96 -8.18 7.25
CA VAL A 180 -14.59 -6.84 7.17
C VAL A 180 -13.79 -5.90 6.28
N ARG A 181 -12.47 -5.82 6.47
CA ARG A 181 -11.60 -5.00 5.62
C ARG A 181 -11.61 -5.46 4.17
N SER A 182 -11.69 -6.77 3.93
CA SER A 182 -11.78 -7.33 2.58
C SER A 182 -13.07 -6.94 1.88
N LEU A 183 -14.22 -7.04 2.56
CA LEU A 183 -15.52 -6.63 2.02
C LEU A 183 -15.54 -5.13 1.67
N ILE A 184 -15.03 -4.27 2.56
CA ILE A 184 -14.87 -2.84 2.28
C ILE A 184 -13.92 -2.64 1.08
N GLY A 185 -12.82 -3.40 1.06
CA GLY A 185 -11.85 -3.43 -0.04
C GLY A 185 -12.39 -4.00 -1.35
N GLU A 186 -13.47 -4.79 -1.37
CA GLU A 186 -14.13 -5.22 -2.62
C GLU A 186 -14.94 -4.09 -3.23
N VAL A 187 -15.58 -3.26 -2.40
CA VAL A 187 -16.28 -2.06 -2.85
C VAL A 187 -15.27 -1.01 -3.34
N LEU A 188 -14.21 -0.78 -2.55
CA LEU A 188 -13.24 0.29 -2.79
C LEU A 188 -12.09 -0.10 -3.74
N GLY A 189 -11.71 -1.37 -3.79
CA GLY A 189 -10.60 -1.90 -4.60
C GLY A 189 -11.05 -2.46 -5.96
N GLY A 190 -10.24 -2.22 -6.99
CA GLY A 190 -10.54 -2.57 -8.38
C GLY A 190 -10.45 -4.05 -8.74
N GLY A 191 -11.10 -4.42 -9.85
CA GLY A 191 -10.95 -5.71 -10.52
C GLY A 191 -9.67 -5.77 -11.38
N GLU A 192 -9.48 -6.87 -12.13
CA GLU A 192 -8.39 -6.99 -13.10
C GLU A 192 -8.64 -6.02 -14.27
N ALA A 193 -7.82 -4.96 -14.34
CA ALA A 193 -7.78 -4.00 -15.43
C ALA A 193 -6.35 -3.95 -15.99
N PRO A 194 -6.16 -3.46 -17.23
CA PRO A 194 -4.82 -3.26 -17.78
C PRO A 194 -3.98 -2.38 -16.85
N THR A 195 -2.74 -2.78 -16.61
CA THR A 195 -1.78 -2.02 -15.78
C THR A 195 -0.77 -1.36 -16.71
N PRO A 196 -1.08 -0.18 -17.30
CA PRO A 196 -0.13 0.49 -18.18
C PRO A 196 1.08 0.98 -17.37
N PRO A 197 2.27 1.09 -17.98
CA PRO A 197 3.47 1.59 -17.30
C PRO A 197 3.37 3.09 -16.93
N MET A 198 2.49 3.82 -17.60
CA MET A 198 2.22 5.24 -17.35
C MET A 198 0.71 5.43 -17.17
N LEU A 199 0.33 6.14 -16.14
CA LEU A 199 -1.03 6.64 -15.93
C LEU A 199 -1.08 8.08 -16.42
N GLU A 200 -2.23 8.51 -16.93
CA GLU A 200 -2.41 9.90 -17.36
C GLU A 200 -3.65 10.50 -16.71
N PHE A 201 -3.43 11.57 -15.94
CA PHE A 201 -4.51 12.37 -15.36
C PHE A 201 -4.40 13.79 -15.85
N PHE A 202 -5.40 14.24 -16.61
CA PHE A 202 -5.46 15.61 -17.12
C PHE A 202 -4.20 16.01 -17.91
N GLY A 203 -3.59 15.08 -18.65
CA GLY A 203 -2.33 15.28 -19.37
C GLY A 203 -1.07 15.34 -18.49
N ILE A 204 -1.15 15.00 -17.20
CA ILE A 204 0.03 14.76 -16.35
C ILE A 204 0.37 13.26 -16.39
N PRO A 205 1.58 12.89 -16.87
CA PRO A 205 2.04 11.51 -16.82
C PRO A 205 2.46 11.14 -15.39
N ILE A 206 2.02 9.97 -14.91
CA ILE A 206 2.37 9.41 -13.60
C ILE A 206 2.91 8.00 -13.80
N VAL A 207 4.13 7.75 -13.35
CA VAL A 207 4.78 6.44 -13.52
C VAL A 207 4.05 5.40 -12.65
N ASN A 208 3.54 4.36 -13.31
CA ASN A 208 2.90 3.22 -12.66
C ASN A 208 3.98 2.18 -12.36
N THR A 209 4.36 2.04 -11.10
CA THR A 209 5.51 1.23 -10.69
C THR A 209 5.27 0.64 -9.30
N THR A 210 6.12 -0.29 -8.89
CA THR A 210 6.11 -0.84 -7.53
C THR A 210 6.99 -0.03 -6.57
N MET A 211 6.80 -0.26 -5.27
CA MET A 211 7.65 0.35 -4.23
C MET A 211 9.14 -0.02 -4.38
N PRO A 212 9.52 -1.30 -4.60
CA PRO A 212 10.93 -1.65 -4.83
C PRO A 212 11.51 -0.96 -6.06
N GLU A 213 10.82 -0.99 -7.20
CA GLU A 213 11.28 -0.35 -8.44
C GLU A 213 11.46 1.18 -8.28
N ALA A 214 10.60 1.84 -7.50
CA ALA A 214 10.75 3.25 -7.20
C ALA A 214 12.01 3.54 -6.37
N VAL A 215 12.30 2.71 -5.36
CA VAL A 215 13.51 2.84 -4.53
C VAL A 215 14.78 2.49 -5.32
N ASP A 216 14.70 1.48 -6.19
CA ASP A 216 15.80 1.09 -7.08
C ASP A 216 16.14 2.21 -8.04
N TRP A 217 15.14 2.83 -8.67
CA TRP A 217 15.34 3.98 -9.54
C TRP A 217 15.99 5.17 -8.81
N ILE A 218 15.59 5.45 -7.57
CA ILE A 218 16.25 6.51 -6.76
C ILE A 218 17.72 6.15 -6.53
N ALA A 219 18.01 4.92 -6.13
CA ALA A 219 19.38 4.47 -5.86
C ALA A 219 20.25 4.49 -7.14
N GLU A 220 19.68 4.16 -8.29
CA GLU A 220 20.35 4.25 -9.59
C GLU A 220 20.71 5.68 -9.96
N ARG A 221 19.76 6.63 -9.82
CA ARG A 221 20.03 8.06 -10.07
C ARG A 221 21.07 8.64 -9.12
N VAL A 222 21.04 8.23 -7.85
CA VAL A 222 22.10 8.57 -6.89
C VAL A 222 23.46 8.08 -7.37
N ARG A 223 23.56 6.81 -7.79
CA ARG A 223 24.81 6.20 -8.26
C ARG A 223 25.34 6.86 -9.52
N ALA A 224 24.45 7.13 -10.48
CA ALA A 224 24.79 7.80 -11.74
C ALA A 224 25.04 9.31 -11.57
N ARG A 225 24.68 9.87 -10.40
CA ARG A 225 24.66 11.31 -10.12
C ARG A 225 23.85 12.13 -11.14
N GLU A 226 22.81 11.53 -11.70
CA GLU A 226 21.93 12.17 -12.67
C GLU A 226 20.90 13.03 -11.95
N PRO A 227 20.83 14.35 -12.23
CA PRO A 227 19.84 15.22 -11.62
C PRO A 227 18.41 14.76 -11.90
N ALA A 228 17.63 14.53 -10.84
CA ALA A 228 16.26 14.05 -10.94
C ALA A 228 15.38 14.73 -9.88
N LEU A 229 14.31 15.37 -10.35
CA LEU A 229 13.20 15.81 -9.51
C LEU A 229 12.15 14.70 -9.45
N LEU A 230 11.90 14.18 -8.24
CA LEU A 230 10.82 13.23 -7.97
C LEU A 230 9.67 13.97 -7.27
N THR A 231 8.46 13.82 -7.80
CA THR A 231 7.25 14.40 -7.21
C THR A 231 6.22 13.33 -6.91
N PHE A 232 5.33 13.60 -5.94
CA PHE A 232 4.21 12.74 -5.60
C PHE A 232 2.92 13.49 -5.87
N VAL A 233 1.98 12.87 -6.55
CA VAL A 233 0.68 13.48 -6.85
C VAL A 233 -0.46 12.69 -6.26
N ASN A 234 -1.36 13.42 -5.63
CA ASN A 234 -2.64 12.96 -5.11
C ASN A 234 -3.75 13.85 -5.74
N PRO A 235 -5.05 13.59 -5.46
CA PRO A 235 -6.14 14.39 -6.03
C PRO A 235 -6.00 15.91 -5.87
N ASP A 236 -5.44 16.37 -4.76
CA ASP A 236 -5.22 17.78 -4.49
C ASP A 236 -4.16 18.38 -5.43
N CYS A 237 -3.04 17.68 -5.60
CA CYS A 237 -1.97 18.08 -6.51
C CYS A 237 -2.49 18.18 -7.95
N LEU A 238 -3.25 17.17 -8.40
CA LEU A 238 -3.82 17.17 -9.74
C LEU A 238 -4.89 18.26 -9.91
N ASN A 239 -5.61 18.61 -8.85
CA ASN A 239 -6.55 19.73 -8.90
C ASN A 239 -5.86 21.09 -9.02
N ILE A 240 -4.72 21.27 -8.34
CA ILE A 240 -3.87 22.45 -8.44
C ILE A 240 -3.28 22.52 -9.86
N ALA A 241 -2.67 21.44 -10.35
CA ALA A 241 -2.08 21.37 -11.69
C ALA A 241 -3.10 21.55 -12.84
N TYR A 242 -4.40 21.36 -12.57
CA TYR A 242 -5.46 21.63 -13.53
C TYR A 242 -5.68 23.14 -13.77
N VAL A 243 -5.37 23.99 -12.78
CA VAL A 243 -5.63 25.44 -12.85
C VAL A 243 -4.37 26.29 -12.79
N ASP A 244 -3.28 25.75 -12.25
CA ASP A 244 -1.97 26.41 -12.14
C ASP A 244 -1.03 25.85 -13.21
N ALA A 245 -0.81 26.65 -14.26
CA ALA A 245 0.06 26.27 -15.38
C ALA A 245 1.53 26.16 -14.98
N ALA A 246 2.00 26.92 -13.99
CA ALA A 246 3.39 26.85 -13.53
C ALA A 246 3.63 25.55 -12.77
N TYR A 247 2.73 25.19 -11.85
CA TYR A 247 2.81 23.90 -11.15
C TYR A 247 2.65 22.72 -12.12
N ARG A 248 1.74 22.84 -13.10
CA ARG A 248 1.59 21.85 -14.18
C ARG A 248 2.90 21.61 -14.91
N GLN A 249 3.58 22.68 -15.32
CA GLN A 249 4.83 22.58 -16.07
C GLN A 249 5.92 21.89 -15.24
N ILE A 250 6.03 22.21 -13.94
CA ILE A 250 6.98 21.53 -13.05
C ILE A 250 6.72 20.03 -12.98
N LEU A 251 5.46 19.58 -12.96
CA LEU A 251 5.12 18.16 -12.99
C LEU A 251 5.46 17.49 -14.33
N LEU A 252 5.32 18.20 -15.45
CA LEU A 252 5.68 17.71 -16.78
C LEU A 252 7.21 17.57 -16.95
N ASP A 253 7.96 18.50 -16.36
CA ASP A 253 9.43 18.51 -16.42
C ASP A 253 10.08 17.62 -15.36
N ALA A 254 9.31 17.13 -14.38
CA ALA A 254 9.82 16.25 -13.35
C ALA A 254 10.31 14.93 -13.94
N ALA A 255 11.49 14.47 -13.50
CA ALA A 255 12.08 13.21 -13.96
C ALA A 255 11.18 12.01 -13.67
N ARG A 256 10.37 12.07 -12.60
CA ARG A 256 9.34 11.09 -12.29
C ARG A 256 8.25 11.70 -11.41
N VAL A 257 7.00 11.37 -11.72
CA VAL A 257 5.82 11.66 -10.91
C VAL A 257 5.26 10.33 -10.39
N LEU A 258 5.07 10.20 -9.08
CA LEU A 258 4.59 8.99 -8.43
C LEU A 258 3.17 9.14 -7.86
N PRO A 259 2.36 8.07 -7.87
CA PRO A 259 1.00 8.09 -7.34
C PRO A 259 1.00 8.10 -5.81
N ASP A 260 0.21 8.99 -5.21
CA ASP A 260 0.02 9.09 -3.76
C ASP A 260 -1.48 9.01 -3.38
N GLY A 261 -1.83 7.89 -2.73
CA GLY A 261 -3.08 7.73 -2.01
C GLY A 261 -4.23 7.11 -2.81
N ILE A 262 -5.30 6.79 -2.07
CA ILE A 262 -6.47 6.05 -2.58
C ILE A 262 -7.22 6.80 -3.71
N GLY A 263 -7.15 8.14 -3.73
CA GLY A 263 -7.84 8.92 -4.76
C GLY A 263 -7.31 8.65 -6.16
N ILE A 264 -5.99 8.46 -6.31
CA ILE A 264 -5.40 8.07 -7.60
C ILE A 264 -5.89 6.66 -8.00
N HIS A 265 -5.93 5.73 -7.05
CA HIS A 265 -6.44 4.38 -7.29
C HIS A 265 -7.90 4.40 -7.78
N ILE A 266 -8.79 5.17 -7.14
CA ILE A 266 -10.18 5.34 -7.57
C ILE A 266 -10.23 5.98 -8.97
N GLY A 267 -9.40 6.99 -9.22
CA GLY A 267 -9.29 7.63 -10.53
C GLY A 267 -8.90 6.65 -11.64
N CYS A 268 -7.93 5.75 -11.38
CA CYS A 268 -7.51 4.72 -12.33
C CYS A 268 -8.69 3.81 -12.72
N ARG A 269 -9.48 3.39 -11.72
CA ARG A 269 -10.68 2.56 -11.96
C ARG A 269 -11.69 3.27 -12.85
N MET A 270 -11.92 4.56 -12.64
CA MET A 270 -12.84 5.35 -13.47
C MET A 270 -12.36 5.47 -14.92
N LEU A 271 -11.05 5.40 -15.14
CA LEU A 271 -10.41 5.37 -16.46
C LEU A 271 -10.26 3.95 -17.04
N GLY A 272 -10.69 2.91 -16.32
CA GLY A 272 -10.60 1.53 -16.78
C GLY A 272 -9.19 0.92 -16.72
N VAL A 273 -8.28 1.49 -15.93
CA VAL A 273 -6.89 1.00 -15.75
C VAL A 273 -6.60 0.64 -14.30
N ALA A 274 -5.59 -0.21 -14.09
CA ALA A 274 -5.12 -0.64 -12.77
C ALA A 274 -3.89 0.15 -12.32
N LEU A 275 -3.88 0.53 -11.05
CA LEU A 275 -2.72 1.04 -10.34
C LEU A 275 -1.85 -0.15 -9.86
N GLN A 276 -0.57 -0.15 -10.21
CA GLN A 276 0.38 -1.20 -9.85
C GLN A 276 0.67 -1.22 -8.35
N ALA A 277 0.96 -0.06 -7.76
CA ALA A 277 1.08 0.13 -6.32
C ALA A 277 0.81 1.59 -5.91
N ASN A 278 0.38 1.80 -4.66
CA ASN A 278 0.35 3.13 -4.06
C ASN A 278 1.77 3.49 -3.56
N VAL A 279 2.54 4.15 -4.41
CA VAL A 279 3.93 4.58 -4.13
C VAL A 279 3.94 5.94 -3.42
N ASN A 280 3.20 6.05 -2.32
CA ASN A 280 3.14 7.28 -1.56
C ASN A 280 4.47 7.57 -0.85
N GLY A 281 4.79 8.86 -0.69
CA GLY A 281 6.07 9.28 -0.09
C GLY A 281 6.25 8.79 1.35
N THR A 282 5.16 8.66 2.12
CA THR A 282 5.23 8.23 3.53
C THR A 282 5.63 6.76 3.63
N ASP A 283 5.24 5.89 2.69
CA ASP A 283 5.65 4.48 2.66
C ASP A 283 6.96 4.24 1.92
N LEU A 284 7.30 5.11 0.96
CA LEU A 284 8.59 5.07 0.27
C LEU A 284 9.75 5.40 1.21
N PHE A 285 9.55 6.35 2.13
CA PHE A 285 10.63 6.90 2.94
C PHE A 285 11.37 5.90 3.84
N PRO A 286 10.71 5.00 4.60
CA PRO A 286 11.42 3.94 5.33
C PRO A 286 12.23 3.02 4.44
N LYS A 287 11.72 2.69 3.25
CA LYS A 287 12.42 1.83 2.28
C LYS A 287 13.62 2.52 1.66
N LEU A 288 13.50 3.82 1.43
CA LEU A 288 14.63 4.65 1.04
C LEU A 288 15.68 4.73 2.14
N CYS A 289 15.29 4.88 3.41
CA CYS A 289 16.22 4.89 4.55
C CYS A 289 16.94 3.54 4.71
N GLU A 290 16.21 2.43 4.59
CA GLU A 290 16.77 1.08 4.58
C GLU A 290 17.82 0.93 3.46
N ARG A 291 17.49 1.36 2.24
CA ARG A 291 18.42 1.35 1.10
C ARG A 291 19.63 2.26 1.32
N ALA A 292 19.42 3.47 1.83
CA ALA A 292 20.49 4.42 2.13
C ALA A 292 21.46 3.85 3.19
N ALA A 293 20.94 3.23 4.25
CA ALA A 293 21.75 2.58 5.28
C ALA A 293 22.54 1.37 4.75
N GLN A 294 22.03 0.67 3.73
CA GLN A 294 22.72 -0.46 3.09
C GLN A 294 23.81 -0.01 2.11
N THR A 295 23.60 1.11 1.43
CA THR A 295 24.48 1.58 0.32
C THR A 295 25.37 2.76 0.70
N GLY A 296 25.14 3.38 1.85
CA GLY A 296 25.96 4.44 2.43
C GLY A 296 25.70 5.84 1.89
N PHE A 297 24.65 6.08 1.09
CA PHE A 297 24.37 7.44 0.62
C PHE A 297 23.61 8.29 1.65
N GLY A 298 23.95 9.58 1.73
CA GLY A 298 23.40 10.50 2.72
C GLY A 298 22.10 11.19 2.31
N LEU A 299 21.24 11.46 3.29
CA LEU A 299 19.99 12.21 3.13
C LEU A 299 20.09 13.61 3.74
N PHE A 300 19.55 14.64 3.09
CA PHE A 300 19.33 15.97 3.67
C PHE A 300 17.83 16.21 3.89
N LEU A 301 17.45 16.65 5.10
CA LEU A 301 16.06 16.91 5.47
C LEU A 301 15.80 18.40 5.58
N LEU A 302 15.08 18.98 4.62
CA LEU A 302 14.73 20.40 4.57
C LEU A 302 13.23 20.61 4.75
N GLY A 303 12.79 21.39 5.73
CA GLY A 303 11.38 21.77 5.86
C GLY A 303 10.77 21.52 7.23
N ALA A 304 9.44 21.61 7.29
CA ALA A 304 8.68 21.64 8.54
C ALA A 304 9.11 22.76 9.52
N ARG A 305 8.56 22.73 10.73
CA ARG A 305 8.86 23.70 11.80
C ARG A 305 10.24 23.42 12.41
N PRO A 306 10.90 24.43 13.02
CA PRO A 306 12.13 24.22 13.79
C PRO A 306 12.02 23.03 14.74
N GLY A 307 13.04 22.15 14.74
CA GLY A 307 13.11 20.95 15.56
C GLY A 307 12.46 19.69 14.96
N ILE A 308 11.62 19.82 13.91
CA ILE A 308 10.92 18.67 13.32
C ILE A 308 11.86 17.84 12.44
N ALA A 309 12.68 18.47 11.58
CA ALA A 309 13.62 17.75 10.72
C ALA A 309 14.69 17.02 11.55
N GLU A 310 15.16 17.65 12.63
CA GLU A 310 16.11 17.09 13.60
C GLU A 310 15.51 15.87 14.33
N ALA A 311 14.23 15.97 14.75
CA ALA A 311 13.54 14.85 15.37
C ALA A 311 13.36 13.66 14.41
N VAL A 312 13.05 13.92 13.13
CA VAL A 312 13.01 12.89 12.09
C VAL A 312 14.36 12.20 11.96
N ALA A 313 15.45 12.98 11.85
CA ALA A 313 16.81 12.43 11.75
C ALA A 313 17.15 11.51 12.93
N ALA A 314 16.93 11.98 14.16
CA ALA A 314 17.20 11.22 15.38
C ALA A 314 16.38 9.91 15.43
N ASN A 315 15.09 9.98 15.10
CA ASN A 315 14.21 8.81 15.12
C ASN A 315 14.63 7.75 14.08
N LEU A 316 15.04 8.18 12.89
CA LEU A 316 15.46 7.26 11.84
C LEU A 316 16.83 6.66 12.11
N GLN A 317 17.79 7.43 12.62
CA GLN A 317 19.11 6.91 12.98
C GLN A 317 19.02 5.91 14.14
N ALA A 318 18.08 6.10 15.07
CA ALA A 318 17.79 5.10 16.11
C ALA A 318 17.22 3.79 15.54
N GLN A 319 16.51 3.85 14.41
CA GLN A 319 15.95 2.67 13.73
C GLN A 319 16.93 2.02 12.75
N TYR A 320 17.73 2.83 12.07
CA TYR A 320 18.70 2.45 11.05
C TYR A 320 20.08 3.00 11.43
N PRO A 321 20.86 2.28 12.27
CA PRO A 321 22.13 2.81 12.82
C PRO A 321 23.17 3.21 11.76
N ASN A 322 23.13 2.60 10.57
CA ASN A 322 24.04 2.90 9.46
C ASN A 322 23.52 4.02 8.54
N LEU A 323 22.39 4.65 8.86
CA LEU A 323 21.81 5.72 8.05
C LEU A 323 22.58 7.02 8.24
N THR A 324 23.08 7.57 7.14
CA THR A 324 23.70 8.90 7.12
C THR A 324 22.63 9.97 6.87
N ILE A 325 22.37 10.79 7.89
CA ILE A 325 21.70 12.08 7.70
C ILE A 325 22.79 13.14 7.55
N ALA A 326 22.99 13.60 6.31
CA ALA A 326 24.03 14.54 5.93
C ALA A 326 23.75 15.97 6.43
N GLY A 327 22.48 16.30 6.70
CA GLY A 327 22.10 17.55 7.31
C GLY A 327 20.59 17.70 7.49
N THR A 328 20.20 18.66 8.32
CA THR A 328 18.81 19.05 8.53
C THR A 328 18.70 20.58 8.53
N HIS A 329 17.57 21.10 8.08
CA HIS A 329 17.23 22.51 8.22
C HIS A 329 15.70 22.69 8.20
N HIS A 330 15.16 23.62 8.97
CA HIS A 330 13.72 23.90 8.97
C HIS A 330 13.27 24.67 7.71
N GLY A 331 11.96 24.70 7.44
CA GLY A 331 11.42 25.37 6.25
C GLY A 331 11.10 26.86 6.41
N TYR A 332 11.36 27.45 7.59
CA TYR A 332 11.02 28.83 7.91
C TYR A 332 12.28 29.72 7.90
N PHE A 333 12.81 29.98 6.72
CA PHE A 333 13.93 30.92 6.50
C PHE A 333 13.49 32.07 5.60
N SER A 334 14.12 33.22 5.77
CA SER A 334 13.93 34.42 4.95
C SER A 334 14.62 34.29 3.58
N PRO A 335 14.24 35.10 2.58
CA PRO A 335 14.93 35.12 1.28
C PRO A 335 16.44 35.38 1.39
N ASP A 336 16.88 36.18 2.36
CA ASP A 336 18.30 36.49 2.57
C ASP A 336 19.09 35.29 3.13
N GLU A 337 18.42 34.40 3.88
CA GLU A 337 19.01 33.16 4.40
C GLU A 337 19.03 32.02 3.38
N GLU A 338 18.19 32.09 2.33
CA GLU A 338 18.03 31.02 1.34
C GLU A 338 19.35 30.63 0.66
N GLY A 339 20.20 31.61 0.36
CA GLY A 339 21.53 31.37 -0.20
C GLY A 339 22.39 30.50 0.72
N ALA A 340 22.42 30.82 2.02
CA ALA A 340 23.19 30.07 3.01
C ALA A 340 22.64 28.64 3.20
N VAL A 341 21.31 28.47 3.14
CA VAL A 341 20.67 27.13 3.22
C VAL A 341 21.07 26.27 2.02
N ILE A 342 21.10 26.83 0.81
CA ILE A 342 21.54 26.11 -0.40
C ILE A 342 23.01 25.68 -0.28
N GLU A 343 23.88 26.58 0.21
CA GLU A 343 25.29 26.23 0.44
C GLU A 343 25.45 25.14 1.50
N GLN A 344 24.66 25.18 2.59
CA GLN A 344 24.65 24.11 3.59
C GLN A 344 24.23 22.76 2.99
N ILE A 345 23.20 22.75 2.14
CA ILE A 345 22.76 21.54 1.43
C ILE A 345 23.88 21.01 0.54
N ASN A 346 24.53 21.89 -0.23
CA ASN A 346 25.58 21.52 -1.16
C ASN A 346 26.85 21.01 -0.46
N ALA A 347 27.23 21.64 0.65
CA ALA A 347 28.39 21.26 1.46
C ALA A 347 28.18 19.94 2.23
N SER A 348 26.93 19.53 2.47
CA SER A 348 26.60 18.31 3.22
C SER A 348 27.03 17.01 2.52
N GLY A 349 27.23 17.05 1.19
CA GLY A 349 27.48 15.85 0.39
C GLY A 349 26.27 14.91 0.27
N ALA A 350 25.06 15.37 0.62
CA ALA A 350 23.84 14.59 0.51
C ALA A 350 23.59 14.11 -0.93
N ALA A 351 23.16 12.85 -1.06
CA ALA A 351 22.76 12.27 -2.33
C ALA A 351 21.27 12.50 -2.64
N VAL A 352 20.45 12.58 -1.58
CA VAL A 352 19.01 12.82 -1.69
C VAL A 352 18.62 14.00 -0.82
N LEU A 353 17.95 15.00 -1.41
CA LEU A 353 17.34 16.12 -0.71
C LEU A 353 15.83 15.89 -0.58
N LEU A 354 15.31 15.89 0.64
CA LEU A 354 13.87 15.81 0.93
C LEU A 354 13.36 17.17 1.39
N VAL A 355 12.36 17.72 0.70
CA VAL A 355 11.78 19.05 0.96
C VAL A 355 10.34 18.95 1.44
N ALA A 356 10.06 19.45 2.64
CA ALA A 356 8.76 19.38 3.32
C ALA A 356 8.13 20.77 3.53
N PHE A 357 7.89 21.51 2.44
CA PHE A 357 7.24 22.85 2.48
C PHE A 357 5.74 22.81 2.21
N GLY A 358 5.24 21.68 1.70
CA GLY A 358 3.87 21.55 1.21
C GLY A 358 3.75 21.94 -0.26
N VAL A 359 2.76 21.34 -0.91
CA VAL A 359 2.43 21.58 -2.32
C VAL A 359 1.67 22.90 -2.45
N PRO A 360 1.92 23.72 -3.49
CA PRO A 360 2.92 23.54 -4.57
C PRO A 360 4.31 24.15 -4.27
N ARG A 361 4.49 24.75 -3.08
CA ARG A 361 5.69 25.52 -2.72
C ARG A 361 6.97 24.70 -2.78
N GLN A 362 6.94 23.43 -2.38
CA GLN A 362 8.11 22.57 -2.38
C GLN A 362 8.59 22.26 -3.82
N GLU A 363 7.69 21.97 -4.76
CA GLU A 363 8.05 21.72 -6.15
C GLU A 363 8.53 23.01 -6.82
N ALA A 364 7.85 24.14 -6.56
CA ALA A 364 8.26 25.45 -7.08
C ALA A 364 9.67 25.83 -6.61
N TRP A 365 9.97 25.64 -5.32
CA TRP A 365 11.28 25.94 -4.76
C TRP A 365 12.37 25.03 -5.35
N LEU A 366 12.09 23.73 -5.50
CA LEU A 366 13.01 22.78 -6.11
C LEU A 366 13.29 23.09 -7.58
N ALA A 367 12.26 23.44 -8.35
CA ALA A 367 12.41 23.81 -9.76
C ALA A 367 13.20 25.11 -9.92
N ALA A 368 12.89 26.14 -9.14
CA ALA A 368 13.58 27.43 -9.16
C ALA A 368 15.08 27.31 -8.83
N HIS A 369 15.46 26.34 -7.99
CA HIS A 369 16.82 26.15 -7.52
C HIS A 369 17.54 24.93 -8.10
N GLN A 370 16.97 24.25 -9.11
CA GLN A 370 17.52 22.97 -9.58
C GLN A 370 18.99 23.09 -10.02
N ALA A 371 19.35 24.23 -10.65
CA ALA A 371 20.68 24.48 -11.18
C ALA A 371 21.72 24.79 -10.08
N ARG A 372 21.27 25.21 -8.88
CA ARG A 372 22.14 25.54 -7.75
C ARG A 372 22.31 24.40 -6.75
N LEU A 373 21.41 23.43 -6.76
CA LEU A 373 21.43 22.31 -5.82
C LEU A 373 22.35 21.20 -6.34
N HIS A 374 23.19 20.63 -5.49
CA HIS A 374 24.10 19.51 -5.83
C HIS A 374 23.53 18.10 -5.62
N PRO A 375 22.63 17.82 -4.65
CA PRO A 375 22.09 16.48 -4.46
C PRO A 375 21.42 15.98 -5.75
N PRO A 376 21.84 14.83 -6.33
CA PRO A 376 21.31 14.37 -7.61
C PRO A 376 19.80 14.13 -7.57
N VAL A 377 19.29 13.53 -6.48
CA VAL A 377 17.85 13.29 -6.33
C VAL A 377 17.24 14.32 -5.38
N ARG A 378 16.18 14.99 -5.82
CA ARG A 378 15.43 15.97 -5.03
C ARG A 378 13.96 15.58 -4.99
N MET A 379 13.34 15.62 -3.82
CA MET A 379 11.98 15.13 -3.65
C MET A 379 11.16 16.05 -2.77
N GLY A 380 9.98 16.45 -3.24
CA GLY A 380 8.96 17.09 -2.40
C GLY A 380 8.21 16.03 -1.60
N VAL A 381 8.15 16.15 -0.26
CA VAL A 381 7.55 15.13 0.62
C VAL A 381 6.37 15.62 1.47
N GLY A 382 5.98 16.89 1.34
CA GLY A 382 4.80 17.44 2.02
C GLY A 382 4.86 17.26 3.54
N GLY A 383 3.78 16.75 4.14
CA GLY A 383 3.65 16.56 5.59
C GLY A 383 4.37 15.33 6.16
N LEU A 384 5.29 14.72 5.42
CA LEU A 384 5.97 13.48 5.82
C LEU A 384 6.69 13.62 7.17
N PHE A 385 7.40 14.73 7.38
CA PHE A 385 8.20 14.93 8.61
C PHE A 385 7.33 15.00 9.88
N ASP A 386 6.07 15.42 9.80
CA ASP A 386 5.17 15.42 10.96
C ASP A 386 4.89 14.01 11.49
N PHE A 387 4.88 13.00 10.61
CA PHE A 387 4.71 11.61 11.02
C PHE A 387 5.99 11.04 11.63
N TYR A 388 7.13 11.24 10.94
CA TYR A 388 8.40 10.63 11.35
C TYR A 388 9.09 11.34 12.52
N SER A 389 8.70 12.58 12.83
CA SER A 389 9.10 13.24 14.08
C SER A 389 8.36 12.69 15.31
N GLY A 390 7.28 11.93 15.12
CA GLY A 390 6.39 11.48 16.19
C GLY A 390 5.37 12.53 16.64
N ARG A 391 5.34 13.71 16.02
CA ARG A 391 4.39 14.80 16.32
C ARG A 391 2.95 14.39 16.06
N ILE A 392 2.70 13.74 14.92
CA ILE A 392 1.36 13.32 14.49
C ILE A 392 1.33 11.81 14.32
N PRO A 393 0.41 11.08 14.97
CA PRO A 393 0.30 9.65 14.78
C PRO A 393 -0.17 9.32 13.36
N ARG A 394 0.48 8.33 12.75
CA ARG A 394 0.03 7.77 11.47
C ARG A 394 -1.30 7.03 11.64
N ALA A 395 -2.07 6.94 10.55
CA ALA A 395 -3.32 6.18 10.55
C ALA A 395 -3.07 4.72 10.94
N PRO A 396 -3.92 4.12 11.81
CA PRO A 396 -3.87 2.70 12.11
C PRO A 396 -3.91 1.86 10.83
N VAL A 397 -3.19 0.74 10.82
CA VAL A 397 -3.04 -0.12 9.62
C VAL A 397 -4.38 -0.56 9.04
N TRP A 398 -5.33 -0.91 9.90
CA TRP A 398 -6.64 -1.34 9.45
C TRP A 398 -7.35 -0.25 8.65
N MET A 399 -7.17 1.04 8.99
CA MET A 399 -7.72 2.17 8.23
C MET A 399 -6.98 2.37 6.91
N ARG A 400 -5.65 2.22 6.95
CA ARG A 400 -4.81 2.31 5.75
C ARG A 400 -5.23 1.24 4.73
N GLU A 401 -5.36 0.00 5.18
CA GLU A 401 -5.71 -1.16 4.35
C GLU A 401 -7.09 -1.08 3.68
N ILE A 402 -8.00 -0.28 4.24
CA ILE A 402 -9.31 0.03 3.62
C ILE A 402 -9.36 1.40 2.94
N GLY A 403 -8.22 2.07 2.79
CA GLY A 403 -8.13 3.37 2.10
C GLY A 403 -8.70 4.57 2.88
N LEU A 404 -8.92 4.45 4.19
CA LEU A 404 -9.47 5.53 5.05
C LEU A 404 -8.40 6.39 5.73
N GLU A 405 -7.14 6.35 5.26
CA GLU A 405 -6.06 7.19 5.81
C GLU A 405 -6.38 8.69 5.71
N TRP A 406 -7.11 9.11 4.67
CA TRP A 406 -7.54 10.51 4.52
C TRP A 406 -8.55 10.94 5.60
N VAL A 407 -9.42 10.05 6.07
CA VAL A 407 -10.36 10.33 7.19
C VAL A 407 -9.58 10.56 8.47
N TRP A 408 -8.58 9.71 8.73
CA TRP A 408 -7.69 9.89 9.88
C TRP A 408 -6.96 11.24 9.83
N ARG A 409 -6.49 11.66 8.64
CA ARG A 409 -5.84 12.97 8.49
C ARG A 409 -6.84 14.13 8.66
N LEU A 410 -8.07 13.99 8.15
CA LEU A 410 -9.12 14.99 8.33
C LEU A 410 -9.46 15.19 9.81
N LEU A 411 -9.57 14.11 10.59
CA LEU A 411 -9.87 14.20 12.03
C LEU A 411 -8.75 14.88 12.83
N GLN A 412 -7.50 14.73 12.40
CA GLN A 412 -6.35 15.34 13.08
C GLN A 412 -6.18 16.83 12.76
N GLU A 413 -6.53 17.26 11.55
CA GLU A 413 -6.38 18.65 11.11
C GLU A 413 -7.60 19.14 10.32
N PRO A 414 -8.80 19.17 10.91
CA PRO A 414 -10.05 19.41 10.19
C PRO A 414 -10.04 20.75 9.44
N GLY A 415 -9.57 21.82 10.09
CA GLY A 415 -9.51 23.16 9.49
C GLY A 415 -8.59 23.27 8.27
N ARG A 416 -7.52 22.47 8.20
CA ARG A 416 -6.59 22.47 7.07
C ARG A 416 -7.02 21.50 5.96
N MET A 417 -7.58 20.36 6.35
CA MET A 417 -7.82 19.22 5.45
C MET A 417 -9.22 19.20 4.81
N TRP A 418 -10.20 19.89 5.38
CA TRP A 418 -11.59 19.82 4.89
C TRP A 418 -11.74 20.27 3.44
N ARG A 419 -11.09 21.36 3.02
CA ARG A 419 -11.17 21.85 1.63
C ARG A 419 -10.67 20.80 0.65
N ARG A 420 -9.51 20.20 0.97
CA ARG A 420 -8.89 19.17 0.16
C ARG A 420 -9.79 17.94 0.00
N TYR A 421 -10.38 17.44 1.08
CA TYR A 421 -11.12 16.17 1.02
C TYR A 421 -12.61 16.32 0.71
N VAL A 422 -13.28 17.33 1.24
CA VAL A 422 -14.74 17.51 1.07
C VAL A 422 -15.07 18.21 -0.24
N ILE A 423 -14.21 19.13 -0.71
CA ILE A 423 -14.42 19.86 -1.97
C ILE A 423 -13.49 19.29 -3.06
N GLY A 424 -12.20 19.13 -2.73
CA GLY A 424 -11.19 18.70 -3.70
C GLY A 424 -11.40 17.29 -4.24
N ASN A 425 -11.70 16.30 -3.39
CA ASN A 425 -11.91 14.93 -3.88
C ASN A 425 -13.12 14.83 -4.84
N PRO A 426 -14.32 15.37 -4.55
CA PRO A 426 -15.41 15.37 -5.52
C PRO A 426 -15.07 16.10 -6.82
N LEU A 427 -14.37 17.24 -6.75
CA LEU A 427 -13.92 17.97 -7.94
C LEU A 427 -12.96 17.14 -8.79
N PHE A 428 -12.01 16.46 -8.16
CA PHE A 428 -11.08 15.54 -8.83
C PHE A 428 -11.84 14.41 -9.52
N LEU A 429 -12.75 13.73 -8.83
CA LEU A 429 -13.53 12.62 -9.39
C LEU A 429 -14.40 13.10 -10.56
N TYR A 430 -15.00 14.29 -10.46
CA TYR A 430 -15.74 14.90 -11.56
C TYR A 430 -14.85 15.17 -12.79
N ARG A 431 -13.63 15.68 -12.59
CA ARG A 431 -12.66 15.89 -13.67
C ARG A 431 -12.23 14.57 -14.31
N VAL A 432 -11.98 13.52 -13.51
CA VAL A 432 -11.65 12.18 -14.03
C VAL A 432 -12.82 11.62 -14.84
N TRP A 433 -14.05 11.76 -14.35
CA TRP A 433 -15.23 11.34 -15.07
C TRP A 433 -15.38 12.07 -16.42
N ARG A 434 -15.10 13.38 -16.46
CA ARG A 434 -15.07 14.13 -17.72
C ARG A 434 -14.00 13.62 -18.68
N GLN A 435 -12.78 13.33 -18.18
CA GLN A 435 -11.71 12.75 -18.99
C GLN A 435 -12.13 11.38 -19.57
N ALA A 436 -12.72 10.52 -18.74
CA ALA A 436 -13.20 9.20 -19.17
C ALA A 436 -14.25 9.28 -20.29
N ARG A 437 -15.12 10.30 -20.27
CA ARG A 437 -16.15 10.50 -21.31
C ARG A 437 -15.63 11.27 -22.54
N GLY A 438 -14.63 12.13 -22.37
CA GLY A 438 -14.04 12.92 -23.45
C GLY A 438 -13.03 12.15 -24.29
N GLY A 439 -12.37 11.13 -23.74
CA GLY A 439 -11.39 10.29 -24.45
C GLY A 439 -11.98 9.25 -25.41
N GLY A 440 -13.31 9.22 -25.60
CA GLY A 440 -14.00 8.32 -26.54
C GLY A 440 -14.25 8.91 -27.93
N GLY A 441 -13.67 10.08 -28.23
CA GLY A 441 -13.88 10.79 -29.49
C GLY A 441 -12.61 11.49 -29.97
N SER A 442 -11.66 10.71 -30.46
CA SER A 442 -10.59 11.16 -31.37
C SER A 442 -10.14 9.99 -32.22
#